data_AF-A0A8J4L6D2-F1
#
_entry.id   AF-A0A8J4L6D2-F1
#
_cell.length_a   1.000
_cell.length_b   1.000
_cell.length_c   1.000
_cell.angle_alpha   90.00
_cell.angle_beta   90.00
_cell.angle_gamma   90.00
#
_symmetry.space_group_name_H-M   'P 1'
#
loop_
_entity.id
_entity.type
_entity.pdbx_description
1 polymer ?
#
loop_
_entity_poly.entity_id
_entity_poly.type
_entity_poly.pdbx_seq_one_letter_code
_entity_poly.pdbx_strand_id
1 'polypeptide(L)'
;NMTLRLCCAWIFILLPGLSDAGKLLVVPMDGSHWLSMRQVVEKLTERGHEVVVLIPEVSWQMKTTQACTVKTYPVSYTLEELDNAFHEYVATHLKDLPFPLNVLVLYNNSVHVFHTFFVQCKNLFNSKETLQYLNQSGFDAILTDPIFMCGATLANYFSLPFVFFMRGFPCNLHYEAPQCPSPLSYTPRLFTFNSDRMTFFQRVENALVALLELVYCNSLYKDMIKFSSEVLQRDVSLLDLLNSASIWLLRFDFVFEYVRPVMPNMVFIGGINCAQRKPLCKVTHFPMKCDYVVSGSLVIWNFFISGNDL
;
A
#
# COMPACT_ATOMS: atom_id res chain seq x y z
N ASN A 1 -46.14 20.70 20.99
CA ASN A 1 -45.00 20.80 20.05
C ASN A 1 -43.63 20.51 20.67
N MET A 2 -43.54 19.63 21.67
CA MET A 2 -42.25 19.13 22.22
C MET A 2 -42.08 17.63 21.92
N THR A 3 -43.19 16.88 21.99
CA THR A 3 -43.32 15.48 21.58
C THR A 3 -42.94 15.21 20.12
N LEU A 4 -43.29 16.08 19.18
CA LEU A 4 -42.92 15.92 17.77
C LEU A 4 -41.40 16.09 17.53
N ARG A 5 -40.75 17.00 18.27
CA ARG A 5 -39.29 17.22 18.20
C ARG A 5 -38.50 16.08 18.83
N LEU A 6 -39.01 15.51 19.92
CA LEU A 6 -38.45 14.30 20.54
C LEU A 6 -38.59 13.08 19.62
N CYS A 7 -39.73 12.87 18.95
CA CYS A 7 -39.87 11.77 17.98
C CYS A 7 -38.87 11.89 16.81
N CYS A 8 -38.68 13.08 16.24
CA CYS A 8 -37.69 13.25 15.17
C CYS A 8 -36.26 12.98 15.65
N ALA A 9 -35.88 13.41 16.86
CA ALA A 9 -34.57 13.13 17.43
C ALA A 9 -34.36 11.61 17.68
N TRP A 10 -35.39 10.88 18.08
CA TRP A 10 -35.32 9.44 18.28
C TRP A 10 -35.28 8.65 16.98
N ILE A 11 -35.93 9.13 15.91
CA ILE A 11 -35.84 8.53 14.57
C ILE A 11 -34.41 8.62 14.01
N PHE A 12 -33.70 9.73 14.26
CA PHE A 12 -32.29 9.88 13.88
C PHE A 12 -31.32 9.00 14.69
N ILE A 13 -31.70 8.58 15.91
CA ILE A 13 -30.86 7.72 16.78
C ILE A 13 -31.09 6.23 16.49
N LEU A 14 -32.28 5.86 15.98
CA LEU A 14 -32.68 4.45 15.78
C LEU A 14 -32.54 3.94 14.34
N LEU A 15 -32.32 4.83 13.37
CA LEU A 15 -31.80 4.42 12.08
C LEU A 15 -30.29 4.27 12.26
N PRO A 16 -29.68 3.07 12.13
CA PRO A 16 -28.25 3.02 11.87
C PRO A 16 -28.05 3.93 10.67
N GLY A 17 -27.28 5.02 10.87
CA GLY A 17 -27.25 6.12 9.92
C GLY A 17 -27.18 5.55 8.52
N LEU A 18 -28.11 5.95 7.66
CA LEU A 18 -27.94 5.84 6.22
C LEU A 18 -26.65 6.63 5.93
N SER A 19 -25.50 5.98 6.09
CA SER A 19 -24.24 6.52 5.67
C SER A 19 -24.40 6.66 4.18
N ASP A 20 -24.45 7.89 3.71
CA ASP A 20 -24.50 8.15 2.29
C ASP A 20 -23.29 7.47 1.67
N ALA A 21 -23.54 6.68 0.63
CA ALA A 21 -22.52 5.85 0.07
C ALA A 21 -21.67 6.69 -0.88
N GLY A 22 -20.46 7.05 -0.44
CA GLY A 22 -19.56 7.88 -1.25
C GLY A 22 -19.01 7.17 -2.48
N LYS A 23 -18.61 7.96 -3.47
CA LYS A 23 -17.95 7.56 -4.71
C LYS A 23 -16.43 7.54 -4.53
N LEU A 24 -15.82 6.37 -4.62
CA LEU A 24 -14.40 6.16 -4.35
C LEU A 24 -13.61 5.83 -5.61
N LEU A 25 -12.49 6.52 -5.79
CA LEU A 25 -11.46 6.12 -6.74
C LEU A 25 -10.44 5.24 -6.04
N VAL A 26 -10.23 4.03 -6.55
CA VAL A 26 -9.22 3.11 -6.03
C VAL A 26 -8.00 3.16 -6.93
N VAL A 27 -6.84 3.50 -6.35
CA VAL A 27 -5.54 3.50 -7.01
C VAL A 27 -4.66 2.43 -6.34
N PRO A 28 -4.76 1.18 -6.77
CA PRO A 28 -4.03 0.08 -6.17
C PRO A 28 -2.59 -0.02 -6.71
N MET A 29 -1.78 -0.86 -6.07
CA MET A 29 -0.57 -1.43 -6.65
C MET A 29 -0.88 -2.85 -7.15
N ASP A 30 -0.30 -3.23 -8.29
CA ASP A 30 -0.40 -4.58 -8.87
C ASP A 30 0.17 -5.67 -7.93
N GLY A 31 -0.13 -6.93 -8.22
CA GLY A 31 0.33 -8.10 -7.48
C GLY A 31 -0.37 -8.28 -6.14
N SER A 32 0.40 -8.66 -5.12
CA SER A 32 -0.12 -9.05 -3.79
C SER A 32 -0.85 -7.91 -3.05
N HIS A 33 -0.51 -6.66 -3.36
CA HIS A 33 -1.15 -5.48 -2.82
C HIS A 33 -2.61 -5.37 -3.28
N TRP A 34 -2.85 -5.52 -4.59
CA TRP A 34 -4.20 -5.58 -5.14
C TRP A 34 -5.01 -6.75 -4.58
N LEU A 35 -4.44 -7.95 -4.48
CA LEU A 35 -5.18 -9.12 -3.96
C LEU A 35 -5.77 -8.87 -2.56
N SER A 36 -5.01 -8.17 -1.71
CA SER A 36 -5.48 -7.80 -0.37
C SER A 36 -6.48 -6.64 -0.39
N MET A 37 -6.27 -5.65 -1.25
CA MET A 37 -7.15 -4.48 -1.38
C MET A 37 -8.50 -4.85 -1.99
N ARG A 38 -8.51 -5.79 -2.94
CA ARG A 38 -9.71 -6.24 -3.67
C ARG A 38 -10.84 -6.67 -2.73
N GLN A 39 -10.51 -7.41 -1.67
CA GLN A 39 -11.50 -7.85 -0.69
C GLN A 39 -12.19 -6.68 0.03
N VAL A 40 -11.44 -5.63 0.33
CA VAL A 40 -12.00 -4.41 0.93
C VAL A 40 -12.85 -3.65 -0.08
N VAL A 41 -12.37 -3.53 -1.31
CA VAL A 41 -13.08 -2.89 -2.42
C VAL A 41 -14.43 -3.56 -2.68
N GLU A 42 -14.46 -4.89 -2.78
CA GLU A 42 -15.70 -5.67 -2.93
C GLU A 42 -16.68 -5.37 -1.78
N LYS A 43 -16.19 -5.32 -0.53
CA LYS A 43 -17.01 -5.00 0.64
C LYS A 43 -17.47 -3.56 0.73
N LEU A 44 -16.77 -2.61 0.13
CA LEU A 44 -17.22 -1.22 0.00
C LEU A 44 -18.36 -1.14 -1.01
N THR A 45 -18.21 -1.80 -2.17
CA THR A 45 -19.27 -1.89 -3.17
C THR A 45 -20.53 -2.56 -2.64
N GLU A 46 -20.40 -3.69 -1.94
CA GLU A 46 -21.55 -4.37 -1.30
C GLU A 46 -22.30 -3.48 -0.29
N ARG A 47 -21.58 -2.51 0.32
CA ARG A 47 -22.17 -1.53 1.25
C ARG A 47 -22.75 -0.29 0.55
N GLY A 48 -22.78 -0.30 -0.78
CA GLY A 48 -23.43 0.72 -1.60
C GLY A 48 -22.49 1.78 -2.17
N HIS A 49 -21.19 1.76 -1.84
CA HIS A 49 -20.24 2.73 -2.40
C HIS A 49 -20.11 2.57 -3.91
N GLU A 50 -20.14 3.67 -4.66
CA GLU A 50 -19.77 3.66 -6.07
C GLU A 50 -18.24 3.59 -6.17
N VAL A 51 -17.71 2.44 -6.58
CA VAL A 51 -16.25 2.24 -6.63
C VAL A 51 -15.77 2.12 -8.07
N VAL A 52 -14.80 2.97 -8.42
CA VAL A 52 -14.05 2.91 -9.68
C VAL A 52 -12.62 2.51 -9.39
N VAL A 53 -12.19 1.38 -9.93
CA VAL A 53 -10.82 0.89 -9.81
C VAL A 53 -10.02 1.32 -11.04
N LEU A 54 -8.92 2.04 -10.81
CA LEU A 54 -8.01 2.48 -11.85
C LEU A 54 -6.91 1.44 -12.06
N ILE A 55 -6.79 0.90 -13.28
CA ILE A 55 -5.94 -0.26 -13.58
C ILE A 55 -5.09 0.02 -14.82
N PRO A 56 -3.77 -0.25 -14.82
CA PRO A 56 -2.98 -0.19 -16.04
C PRO A 56 -3.42 -1.28 -17.03
N GLU A 57 -3.40 -1.00 -18.33
CA GLU A 57 -3.76 -1.99 -19.37
C GLU A 57 -2.92 -3.27 -19.31
N VAL A 58 -1.67 -3.16 -18.85
CA VAL A 58 -0.77 -4.29 -18.60
C VAL A 58 -0.58 -4.46 -17.09
N SER A 59 -1.07 -5.58 -16.56
CA SER A 59 -0.97 -5.97 -15.15
C SER A 59 -0.91 -7.49 -14.96
N TRP A 60 -0.41 -7.95 -13.82
CA TRP A 60 -0.34 -9.37 -13.47
C TRP A 60 -1.70 -9.96 -13.12
N GLN A 61 -2.34 -9.43 -12.07
CA GLN A 61 -3.49 -10.07 -11.44
C GLN A 61 -4.57 -9.07 -11.02
N MET A 62 -4.65 -7.93 -11.70
CA MET A 62 -5.66 -6.90 -11.44
C MET A 62 -7.02 -7.21 -12.08
N LYS A 63 -7.43 -8.49 -12.06
CA LYS A 63 -8.79 -8.89 -12.42
C LYS A 63 -9.76 -8.44 -11.34
N THR A 64 -10.83 -7.77 -11.74
CA THR A 64 -11.91 -7.34 -10.85
C THR A 64 -13.13 -8.24 -10.99
N THR A 65 -14.00 -8.22 -9.99
CA THR A 65 -15.33 -8.83 -10.08
C THR A 65 -16.31 -7.90 -10.81
N GLN A 66 -17.39 -8.45 -11.36
CA GLN A 66 -18.47 -7.69 -12.03
C GLN A 66 -19.11 -6.58 -11.16
N ALA A 67 -18.91 -6.61 -9.83
CA ALA A 67 -19.45 -5.62 -8.92
C ALA A 67 -18.78 -4.24 -9.03
N CYS A 68 -17.54 -4.14 -9.49
CA CYS A 68 -16.78 -2.88 -9.50
C CYS A 68 -16.65 -2.31 -10.91
N THR A 69 -16.76 -0.98 -11.03
CA THR A 69 -16.43 -0.29 -12.28
C THR A 69 -14.91 -0.24 -12.43
N VAL A 70 -14.41 -0.55 -13.63
CA VAL A 70 -12.97 -0.49 -13.94
C VAL A 70 -12.73 0.61 -14.96
N LYS A 71 -11.73 1.45 -14.69
CA LYS A 71 -11.17 2.37 -15.68
C LYS A 71 -9.73 1.95 -15.96
N THR A 72 -9.44 1.66 -17.22
CA THR A 72 -8.08 1.35 -17.67
C THR A 72 -7.36 2.59 -18.19
N TYR A 73 -6.03 2.58 -18.13
CA TYR A 73 -5.19 3.61 -18.75
C TYR A 73 -3.97 2.99 -19.46
N PRO A 74 -3.50 3.61 -20.55
CA PRO A 74 -2.42 3.07 -21.36
C PRO A 74 -1.09 3.12 -20.62
N VAL A 75 -0.25 2.12 -20.89
CA VAL A 75 1.10 2.02 -20.34
C VAL A 75 2.12 1.70 -21.42
N SER A 76 3.37 2.10 -21.18
CA SER A 76 4.48 2.01 -22.13
C SER A 76 5.31 0.72 -22.03
N TYR A 77 5.00 -0.17 -21.08
CA TYR A 77 5.74 -1.41 -20.83
C TYR A 77 4.89 -2.63 -21.18
N THR A 78 5.58 -3.75 -21.38
CA THR A 78 5.00 -5.07 -21.66
C THR A 78 4.94 -5.92 -20.40
N LEU A 79 4.11 -6.99 -20.43
CA LEU A 79 4.03 -7.92 -19.31
C LEU A 79 5.37 -8.62 -19.06
N GLU A 80 6.12 -8.92 -20.13
CA GLU A 80 7.46 -9.53 -20.05
C GLU A 80 8.47 -8.63 -19.33
N GLU A 81 8.47 -7.32 -19.58
CA GLU A 81 9.34 -6.38 -18.86
C GLU A 81 8.99 -6.34 -17.36
N LEU A 82 7.70 -6.36 -17.03
CA LEU A 82 7.23 -6.40 -15.65
C LEU A 82 7.64 -7.71 -14.96
N ASP A 83 7.46 -8.85 -15.64
CA ASP A 83 7.89 -10.17 -15.18
C ASP A 83 9.40 -10.21 -14.95
N ASN A 84 10.20 -9.74 -15.90
CA ASN A 84 11.66 -9.73 -15.80
C ASN A 84 12.15 -8.90 -14.61
N ALA A 85 11.58 -7.71 -14.39
CA ALA A 85 11.90 -6.87 -13.24
C ALA A 85 11.60 -7.58 -11.91
N PHE A 86 10.48 -8.31 -11.83
CA PHE A 86 10.13 -9.09 -10.63
C PHE A 86 11.05 -10.30 -10.43
N HIS A 87 11.37 -11.05 -11.50
CA HIS A 87 12.30 -12.16 -11.42
C HIS A 87 13.69 -11.70 -10.96
N GLU A 88 14.19 -10.57 -11.45
CA GLU A 88 15.46 -10.01 -11.01
C GLU A 88 15.39 -9.59 -9.53
N TYR A 89 14.28 -9.01 -9.09
CA TYR A 89 14.06 -8.64 -7.70
C TYR A 89 14.15 -9.84 -6.75
N VAL A 90 13.38 -10.89 -7.06
CA VAL A 90 13.38 -12.13 -6.29
C VAL A 90 14.75 -12.80 -6.32
N ALA A 91 15.35 -12.95 -7.52
CA ALA A 91 16.66 -13.57 -7.65
C ALA A 91 17.73 -12.81 -6.86
N THR A 92 17.64 -11.48 -6.79
CA THR A 92 18.56 -10.66 -6.00
C THR A 92 18.37 -10.85 -4.50
N HIS A 93 17.14 -10.97 -4.02
CA HIS A 93 16.84 -11.19 -2.60
C HIS A 93 17.19 -12.60 -2.13
N LEU A 94 17.25 -13.57 -3.04
CA LEU A 94 17.64 -14.95 -2.74
C LEU A 94 19.16 -15.18 -2.82
N LYS A 95 19.94 -14.22 -3.32
CA LYS A 95 21.40 -14.34 -3.36
C LYS A 95 21.98 -14.14 -1.96
N ASP A 96 22.76 -15.12 -1.51
CA ASP A 96 23.57 -14.99 -0.29
C ASP A 96 24.86 -14.23 -0.62
N LEU A 97 24.82 -12.91 -0.45
CA LEU A 97 25.97 -12.02 -0.67
C LEU A 97 26.54 -11.56 0.69
N PRO A 98 27.87 -11.44 0.82
CA PRO A 98 28.47 -10.91 2.04
C PRO A 98 28.21 -9.42 2.19
N PHE A 99 28.20 -8.94 3.43
CA PHE A 99 28.23 -7.50 3.72
C PHE A 99 29.57 -6.87 3.28
N PRO A 100 29.57 -5.67 2.65
CA PRO A 100 28.43 -4.78 2.38
C PRO A 100 27.77 -4.97 1.00
N LEU A 101 28.23 -5.93 0.20
CA LEU A 101 27.77 -6.09 -1.18
C LEU A 101 26.27 -6.42 -1.25
N ASN A 102 25.75 -7.23 -0.31
CA ASN A 102 24.31 -7.49 -0.19
C ASN A 102 23.49 -6.20 -0.08
N VAL A 103 23.86 -5.26 0.78
CA VAL A 103 23.14 -4.00 0.99
C VAL A 103 23.12 -3.16 -0.28
N LEU A 104 24.27 -3.02 -0.95
CA LEU A 104 24.38 -2.23 -2.18
C LEU A 104 23.55 -2.82 -3.32
N VAL A 105 23.62 -4.14 -3.49
CA VAL A 105 22.89 -4.85 -4.54
C VAL A 105 21.38 -4.80 -4.29
N LEU A 106 20.93 -5.03 -3.05
CA LEU A 106 19.53 -4.92 -2.66
C LEU A 106 18.99 -3.50 -2.86
N TYR A 107 19.80 -2.47 -2.55
CA TYR A 107 19.42 -1.08 -2.77
C TYR A 107 19.23 -0.78 -4.27
N ASN A 108 20.23 -1.08 -5.09
CA ASN A 108 20.16 -0.81 -6.53
C ASN A 108 18.98 -1.52 -7.19
N ASN A 109 18.74 -2.78 -6.80
CA ASN A 109 17.60 -3.54 -7.29
C ASN A 109 16.26 -2.97 -6.79
N SER A 110 16.18 -2.51 -5.54
CA SER A 110 14.99 -1.80 -5.04
C SER A 110 14.72 -0.52 -5.82
N VAL A 111 15.75 0.30 -6.07
CA VAL A 111 15.63 1.52 -6.91
C VAL A 111 15.11 1.16 -8.31
N HIS A 112 15.65 0.11 -8.93
CA HIS A 112 15.23 -0.34 -10.25
C HIS A 112 13.74 -0.73 -10.26
N VAL A 113 13.29 -1.54 -9.31
CA VAL A 113 11.89 -1.97 -9.21
C VAL A 113 10.96 -0.79 -8.95
N PHE A 114 11.31 0.08 -8.00
CA PHE A 114 10.51 1.28 -7.72
C PHE A 114 10.40 2.19 -8.95
N HIS A 115 11.47 2.31 -9.74
CA HIS A 115 11.44 3.04 -11.00
C HIS A 115 10.47 2.40 -12.01
N THR A 116 10.46 1.07 -12.16
CA THR A 116 9.54 0.36 -13.07
C THR A 116 8.08 0.61 -12.71
N PHE A 117 7.70 0.53 -11.44
CA PHE A 117 6.33 0.85 -11.03
C PHE A 117 6.02 2.35 -11.13
N PHE A 118 6.99 3.22 -10.91
CA PHE A 118 6.83 4.65 -11.09
C PHE A 118 6.51 5.04 -12.56
N VAL A 119 6.99 4.28 -13.56
CA VAL A 119 6.62 4.48 -14.96
C VAL A 119 5.10 4.36 -15.17
N GLN A 120 4.40 3.49 -14.42
CA GLN A 120 2.94 3.41 -14.44
C GLN A 120 2.30 4.76 -14.07
N CYS A 121 2.85 5.44 -13.07
CA CYS A 121 2.34 6.74 -12.64
C CYS A 121 2.55 7.82 -13.70
N LYS A 122 3.74 7.86 -14.32
CA LYS A 122 4.02 8.77 -15.44
C LYS A 122 3.04 8.56 -16.60
N ASN A 123 2.79 7.31 -16.96
CA ASN A 123 1.86 6.95 -18.03
C ASN A 123 0.42 7.39 -17.71
N LEU A 124 -0.03 7.22 -16.46
CA LEU A 124 -1.33 7.72 -16.00
C LEU A 124 -1.45 9.24 -16.22
N PHE A 125 -0.47 10.02 -15.77
CA PHE A 125 -0.51 11.48 -15.93
C PHE A 125 -0.31 11.95 -17.37
N ASN A 126 0.32 11.14 -18.22
CA ASN A 126 0.40 11.40 -19.66
C ASN A 126 -0.93 11.13 -20.39
N SER A 127 -1.80 10.30 -19.82
CA SER A 127 -3.12 9.99 -20.38
C SER A 127 -4.13 11.11 -20.08
N LYS A 128 -4.16 12.13 -20.95
CA LYS A 128 -5.10 13.26 -20.84
C LYS A 128 -6.56 12.82 -20.75
N GLU A 129 -6.94 11.80 -21.53
CA GLU A 129 -8.29 11.24 -21.52
C GLU A 129 -8.64 10.66 -20.14
N THR A 130 -7.71 9.89 -19.54
CA THR A 130 -7.92 9.31 -18.21
C THR A 130 -8.02 10.42 -17.16
N LEU A 131 -7.09 11.38 -17.14
CA LEU A 131 -7.15 12.49 -16.19
C LEU A 131 -8.43 13.32 -16.32
N GLN A 132 -8.90 13.56 -17.55
CA GLN A 132 -10.15 14.27 -17.79
C GLN A 132 -11.35 13.49 -17.26
N TYR A 133 -11.41 12.18 -17.51
CA TYR A 133 -12.44 11.31 -16.95
C TYR A 133 -12.44 11.36 -15.42
N LEU A 134 -11.26 11.24 -14.79
CA LEU A 134 -11.14 11.25 -13.33
C LEU A 134 -11.61 12.57 -12.72
N ASN A 135 -11.22 13.70 -13.34
CA ASN A 135 -11.63 15.03 -12.91
C ASN A 135 -13.16 15.25 -13.00
N GLN A 136 -13.78 14.74 -14.06
CA GLN A 136 -15.22 14.91 -14.31
C GLN A 136 -16.10 13.94 -13.52
N SER A 137 -15.52 12.87 -12.98
CA SER A 137 -16.25 11.79 -12.32
C SER A 137 -16.80 12.15 -10.94
N GLY A 138 -16.28 13.21 -10.30
CA GLY A 138 -16.76 13.70 -9.01
C GLY A 138 -16.54 12.71 -7.87
N PHE A 139 -15.30 12.24 -7.67
CA PHE A 139 -14.96 11.34 -6.57
C PHE A 139 -14.96 12.06 -5.22
N ASP A 140 -15.41 11.38 -4.17
CA ASP A 140 -15.40 11.91 -2.80
C ASP A 140 -14.07 11.66 -2.09
N ALA A 141 -13.40 10.54 -2.38
CA ALA A 141 -12.09 10.20 -1.82
C ALA A 141 -11.32 9.20 -2.69
N ILE A 142 -10.02 9.10 -2.43
CA ILE A 142 -9.13 8.10 -3.04
C ILE A 142 -8.72 7.04 -2.02
N LEU A 143 -8.87 5.76 -2.35
CA LEU A 143 -8.29 4.64 -1.62
C LEU A 143 -7.03 4.17 -2.35
N THR A 144 -5.86 4.24 -1.72
CA THR A 144 -4.60 3.94 -2.40
C THR A 144 -3.60 3.19 -1.53
N ASP A 145 -2.73 2.41 -2.18
CA ASP A 145 -1.50 1.93 -1.54
C ASP A 145 -0.44 3.05 -1.59
N PRO A 146 0.25 3.35 -0.47
CA PRO A 146 1.24 4.43 -0.43
C PRO A 146 2.60 4.09 -1.06
N ILE A 147 2.92 2.81 -1.32
CA ILE A 147 4.31 2.38 -1.56
C ILE A 147 4.98 3.08 -2.75
N PHE A 148 4.25 3.34 -3.83
CA PHE A 148 4.76 4.08 -5.00
C PHE A 148 4.27 5.52 -5.09
N MET A 149 3.53 5.99 -4.08
CA MET A 149 2.99 7.35 -3.95
C MET A 149 2.10 7.87 -5.09
N CYS A 150 1.87 7.11 -6.16
CA CYS A 150 1.10 7.61 -7.30
C CYS A 150 -0.32 8.07 -6.92
N GLY A 151 -1.03 7.28 -6.10
CA GLY A 151 -2.35 7.69 -5.62
C GLY A 151 -2.31 8.87 -4.65
N ALA A 152 -1.23 9.04 -3.88
CA ALA A 152 -1.03 10.23 -3.05
C ALA A 152 -0.82 11.48 -3.92
N THR A 153 -0.01 11.39 -4.97
CA THR A 153 0.17 12.45 -5.97
C THR A 153 -1.13 12.79 -6.67
N LEU A 154 -1.90 11.78 -7.08
CA LEU A 154 -3.21 11.94 -7.71
C LEU A 154 -4.21 12.63 -6.79
N ALA A 155 -4.22 12.27 -5.50
CA ALA A 155 -5.06 12.89 -4.49
C ALA A 155 -4.71 14.36 -4.25
N ASN A 156 -3.42 14.67 -4.16
CA ASN A 156 -2.97 16.06 -4.07
C ASN A 156 -3.29 16.85 -5.35
N TYR A 157 -3.19 16.22 -6.53
CA TYR A 157 -3.48 16.85 -7.82
C TYR A 157 -4.97 17.25 -7.94
N PHE A 158 -5.88 16.35 -7.56
CA PHE A 158 -7.32 16.64 -7.56
C PHE A 158 -7.83 17.30 -6.29
N SER A 159 -6.97 17.55 -5.30
CA SER A 159 -7.34 18.07 -3.98
C SER A 159 -8.42 17.21 -3.28
N LEU A 160 -8.31 15.89 -3.39
CA LEU A 160 -9.24 14.93 -2.79
C LEU A 160 -8.68 14.38 -1.47
N PRO A 161 -9.53 14.11 -0.47
CA PRO A 161 -9.12 13.34 0.69
C PRO A 161 -8.74 11.92 0.26
N PHE A 162 -7.76 11.33 0.94
CA PHE A 162 -7.29 10.00 0.58
C PHE A 162 -7.02 9.14 1.81
N VAL A 163 -7.23 7.85 1.61
CA VAL A 163 -7.12 6.78 2.58
C VAL A 163 -6.00 5.86 2.12
N PHE A 164 -4.99 5.68 2.97
CA PHE A 164 -3.95 4.70 2.72
C PHE A 164 -4.40 3.33 3.17
N PHE A 165 -4.10 2.32 2.35
CA PHE A 165 -4.27 0.91 2.69
C PHE A 165 -2.93 0.22 2.53
N MET A 166 -2.35 -0.24 3.64
CA MET A 166 -0.96 -0.69 3.63
C MET A 166 -0.67 -1.74 4.72
N ARG A 167 0.34 -2.57 4.50
CA ARG A 167 0.90 -3.47 5.53
C ARG A 167 2.14 -2.90 6.20
N GLY A 168 2.96 -2.16 5.45
CA GLY A 168 4.20 -1.56 5.94
C GLY A 168 4.73 -0.59 4.90
N PHE A 169 5.46 0.42 5.33
CA PHE A 169 5.99 1.46 4.45
C PHE A 169 7.44 1.74 4.84
N PRO A 170 8.40 1.77 3.89
CA PRO A 170 9.82 1.92 4.19
C PRO A 170 10.13 3.10 5.10
N CYS A 171 11.26 3.01 5.81
CA CYS A 171 11.80 4.06 6.66
C CYS A 171 10.86 4.58 7.75
N ASN A 172 9.85 3.79 8.14
CA ASN A 172 8.87 4.14 9.17
C ASN A 172 7.99 5.35 8.81
N LEU A 173 7.86 5.66 7.51
CA LEU A 173 7.11 6.83 7.01
C LEU A 173 5.65 6.87 7.45
N HIS A 174 5.03 5.69 7.64
CA HIS A 174 3.65 5.57 8.10
C HIS A 174 3.44 5.95 9.57
N TYR A 175 4.50 6.11 10.35
CA TYR A 175 4.43 6.74 11.68
C TYR A 175 4.99 8.16 11.65
N GLU A 176 6.03 8.42 10.85
CA GLU A 176 6.63 9.74 10.74
C GLU A 176 5.67 10.78 10.12
N ALA A 177 4.97 10.41 9.03
CA ALA A 177 4.04 11.30 8.35
C ALA A 177 2.84 11.73 9.22
N PRO A 178 2.12 10.82 9.91
CA PRO A 178 1.10 11.24 10.88
C PRO A 178 1.69 11.80 12.19
N GLN A 179 3.03 11.94 12.31
CA GLN A 179 3.71 12.48 13.49
C GLN A 179 3.54 11.63 14.76
N CYS A 180 3.43 10.31 14.59
CA CYS A 180 3.41 9.36 15.70
C CYS A 180 4.80 9.25 16.36
N PRO A 181 4.90 9.36 17.69
CA PRO A 181 6.14 9.07 18.40
C PRO A 181 6.63 7.64 18.14
N SER A 182 7.89 7.50 17.72
CA SER A 182 8.53 6.19 17.50
C SER A 182 9.89 6.12 18.19
N PRO A 183 9.95 5.96 19.53
CA PRO A 183 11.20 6.11 20.28
C PRO A 183 12.22 5.01 19.96
N LEU A 184 13.40 5.44 19.49
CA LEU A 184 14.50 4.55 19.06
C LEU A 184 15.12 3.74 20.19
N SER A 185 14.77 4.04 21.43
CA SER A 185 15.29 3.36 22.62
C SER A 185 14.60 2.00 22.87
N TYR A 186 13.41 1.78 22.32
CA TYR A 186 12.67 0.51 22.46
C TYR A 186 11.85 0.13 21.23
N THR A 187 11.78 0.98 20.19
CA THR A 187 11.19 0.63 18.90
C THR A 187 12.32 0.30 17.93
N PRO A 188 12.60 -0.98 17.63
CA PRO A 188 13.68 -1.35 16.72
C PRO A 188 13.31 -0.99 15.27
N ARG A 189 14.32 -0.52 14.52
CA ARG A 189 14.24 -0.27 13.08
C ARG A 189 14.35 -1.58 12.32
N LEU A 190 13.75 -1.60 11.13
CA LEU A 190 13.76 -2.76 10.26
C LEU A 190 15.21 -3.18 9.97
N PHE A 191 15.46 -4.48 9.81
CA PHE A 191 16.78 -5.07 9.54
C PHE A 191 17.84 -4.97 10.64
N THR A 192 17.56 -4.32 11.77
CA THR A 192 18.45 -4.42 12.96
C THR A 192 18.31 -5.75 13.70
N PHE A 193 17.20 -6.48 13.46
CA PHE A 193 16.83 -7.72 14.17
C PHE A 193 16.79 -7.57 15.71
N ASN A 194 16.75 -6.34 16.20
CA ASN A 194 16.63 -6.03 17.61
C ASN A 194 15.17 -6.23 18.10
N SER A 195 15.02 -6.46 19.41
CA SER A 195 13.71 -6.49 20.09
C SER A 195 13.40 -5.16 20.78
N ASP A 196 12.28 -5.07 21.50
CA ASP A 196 11.98 -3.93 22.40
C ASP A 196 12.93 -3.84 23.60
N ARG A 197 13.66 -4.92 23.88
CA ARG A 197 14.68 -5.00 24.92
C ARG A 197 16.08 -4.90 24.30
N MET A 198 16.55 -3.66 24.13
CA MET A 198 17.87 -3.36 23.60
C MET A 198 18.88 -2.97 24.69
N THR A 199 20.11 -3.48 24.56
CA THR A 199 21.30 -2.97 25.27
C THR A 199 21.65 -1.55 24.82
N PHE A 200 22.57 -0.88 25.53
CA PHE A 200 23.05 0.44 25.11
C PHE A 200 23.57 0.45 23.67
N PHE A 201 24.42 -0.52 23.30
CA PHE A 201 25.00 -0.58 21.95
C PHE A 201 23.96 -0.88 20.87
N GLN A 202 22.98 -1.74 21.14
CA GLN A 202 21.86 -1.97 20.22
C GLN A 202 21.01 -0.71 20.02
N ARG A 203 20.84 0.12 21.06
CA ARG A 203 20.15 1.42 20.92
C ARG A 203 20.95 2.40 20.07
N VAL A 204 22.28 2.40 20.20
CA VAL A 204 23.18 3.22 19.38
C VAL A 204 23.09 2.78 17.91
N GLU A 205 23.20 1.47 17.64
CA GLU A 205 22.99 0.89 16.31
C GLU A 205 21.63 1.28 15.74
N ASN A 206 20.56 1.11 16.51
CA ASN A 206 19.20 1.43 16.11
C ASN A 206 19.04 2.92 15.73
N ALA A 207 19.69 3.81 16.48
CA ALA A 207 19.70 5.24 16.18
C ALA A 207 20.49 5.57 14.91
N LEU A 208 21.63 4.91 14.68
CA LEU A 208 22.41 5.07 13.45
C LEU A 208 21.63 4.60 12.23
N VAL A 209 20.94 3.46 12.31
CA VAL A 209 20.08 2.96 11.22
C VAL A 209 18.95 3.95 10.92
N ALA A 210 18.29 4.48 11.95
CA ALA A 210 17.22 5.48 11.78
C ALA A 210 17.70 6.74 11.01
N LEU A 211 18.92 7.21 11.30
CA LEU A 211 19.51 8.35 10.59
C LEU A 211 19.81 8.02 9.12
N LEU A 212 20.31 6.81 8.85
CA LEU A 212 20.62 6.36 7.49
C LEU A 212 19.37 6.14 6.64
N GLU A 213 18.28 5.67 7.23
CA GLU A 213 17.02 5.44 6.52
C GLU A 213 16.43 6.71 5.91
N LEU A 214 16.60 7.86 6.55
CA LEU A 214 16.10 9.12 5.99
C LEU A 214 16.82 9.48 4.67
N VAL A 215 18.13 9.28 4.61
CA VAL A 215 18.92 9.49 3.39
C VAL A 215 18.56 8.44 2.34
N TYR A 216 18.40 7.19 2.77
CA TYR A 216 18.02 6.07 1.93
C TYR A 216 16.66 6.30 1.25
N CYS A 217 15.62 6.64 2.00
CA CYS A 217 14.27 6.81 1.44
C CYS A 217 14.16 8.05 0.55
N ASN A 218 14.78 9.17 0.92
CA ASN A 218 14.80 10.34 0.04
C ASN A 218 15.48 10.02 -1.30
N SER A 219 16.52 9.18 -1.30
CA SER A 219 17.18 8.74 -2.52
C SER A 219 16.32 7.75 -3.31
N LEU A 220 15.68 6.78 -2.64
CA LEU A 220 14.80 5.78 -3.24
C LEU A 220 13.61 6.44 -3.96
N TYR A 221 13.04 7.49 -3.38
CA TYR A 221 11.87 8.18 -3.90
C TYR A 221 12.18 9.45 -4.70
N LYS A 222 13.44 9.76 -4.95
CA LYS A 222 13.88 11.02 -5.56
C LYS A 222 13.15 11.35 -6.86
N ASP A 223 13.06 10.38 -7.77
CA ASP A 223 12.44 10.59 -9.08
C ASP A 223 10.92 10.80 -8.96
N MET A 224 10.28 10.11 -8.02
CA MET A 224 8.87 10.27 -7.72
C MET A 224 8.62 11.67 -7.15
N ILE A 225 9.39 12.08 -6.14
CA ILE A 225 9.29 13.40 -5.52
C ILE A 225 9.43 14.50 -6.57
N LYS A 226 10.47 14.41 -7.42
CA LYS A 226 10.69 15.36 -8.52
C LYS A 226 9.47 15.44 -9.44
N PHE A 227 8.96 14.29 -9.88
CA PHE A 227 7.81 14.24 -10.77
C PHE A 227 6.53 14.77 -10.13
N SER A 228 6.31 14.48 -8.85
CA SER A 228 5.18 15.05 -8.12
C SER A 228 5.29 16.56 -7.99
N SER A 229 6.49 17.11 -7.77
CA SER A 229 6.68 18.56 -7.79
C SER A 229 6.33 19.17 -9.14
N GLU A 230 6.73 18.52 -10.24
CA GLU A 230 6.41 18.95 -11.60
C GLU A 230 4.90 18.89 -11.87
N VAL A 231 4.23 17.78 -11.52
CA VAL A 231 2.79 17.60 -11.72
C VAL A 231 1.96 18.57 -10.88
N LEU A 232 2.35 18.77 -9.62
CA LEU A 232 1.66 19.65 -8.67
C LEU A 232 2.06 21.13 -8.82
N GLN A 233 3.02 21.43 -9.69
CA GLN A 233 3.53 22.78 -9.95
C GLN A 233 4.01 23.50 -8.67
N ARG A 234 4.59 22.75 -7.73
CA ARG A 234 5.16 23.25 -6.47
C ARG A 234 6.21 22.28 -5.94
N ASP A 235 7.18 22.76 -5.18
CA ASP A 235 8.10 21.86 -4.49
C ASP A 235 7.35 21.03 -3.43
N VAL A 236 7.54 19.71 -3.46
CA VAL A 236 7.01 18.78 -2.46
C VAL A 236 8.10 17.91 -1.90
N SER A 237 8.01 17.59 -0.61
CA SER A 237 8.78 16.53 0.04
C SER A 237 7.97 15.23 0.12
N LEU A 238 8.65 14.15 0.52
CA LEU A 238 8.02 12.87 0.83
C LEU A 238 6.92 13.02 1.87
N LEU A 239 7.16 13.80 2.93
CA LEU A 239 6.19 14.02 4.00
C LEU A 239 5.02 14.89 3.51
N ASP A 240 5.24 15.88 2.65
CA ASP A 240 4.13 16.72 2.13
C ASP A 240 3.07 15.91 1.37
N LEU A 241 3.49 14.83 0.68
CA LEU A 241 2.58 13.94 -0.03
C LEU A 241 1.80 13.02 0.92
N LEU A 242 2.39 12.66 2.06
CA LEU A 242 1.86 11.65 2.98
C LEU A 242 1.07 12.23 4.15
N ASN A 243 1.48 13.39 4.68
CA ASN A 243 0.90 14.03 5.86
C ASN A 243 -0.59 14.38 5.68
N SER A 244 -1.02 14.58 4.42
CA SER A 244 -2.39 14.93 4.07
C SER A 244 -3.35 13.74 4.05
N ALA A 245 -2.88 12.52 4.35
CA ALA A 245 -3.72 11.33 4.40
C ALA A 245 -4.78 11.44 5.49
N SER A 246 -6.05 11.26 5.11
CA SER A 246 -7.18 11.37 6.03
C SER A 246 -7.25 10.17 6.98
N ILE A 247 -7.02 8.95 6.47
CA ILE A 247 -7.06 7.71 7.24
C ILE A 247 -5.93 6.79 6.80
N TRP A 248 -5.33 6.09 7.76
CA TRP A 248 -4.33 5.04 7.54
C TRP A 248 -4.93 3.69 7.93
N LEU A 249 -5.34 2.91 6.94
CA LEU A 249 -5.79 1.53 7.13
C LEU A 249 -4.58 0.59 7.15
N LEU A 250 -4.22 0.12 8.35
CA LEU A 250 -3.06 -0.71 8.62
C LEU A 250 -3.46 -2.18 8.60
N ARG A 251 -2.99 -2.96 7.63
CA ARG A 251 -3.30 -4.39 7.47
C ARG A 251 -2.56 -5.29 8.45
N PHE A 252 -2.30 -4.83 9.66
CA PHE A 252 -1.71 -5.59 10.75
C PHE A 252 -2.48 -5.30 12.03
N ASP A 253 -2.37 -6.23 12.99
CA ASP A 253 -2.93 -6.05 14.32
C ASP A 253 -1.87 -5.45 15.23
N PHE A 254 -2.28 -4.58 16.16
CA PHE A 254 -1.38 -3.92 17.10
C PHE A 254 -0.65 -4.93 18.01
N VAL A 255 -1.19 -6.14 18.20
CA VAL A 255 -0.56 -7.21 18.98
C VAL A 255 0.77 -7.68 18.37
N PHE A 256 0.98 -7.51 17.07
CA PHE A 256 2.23 -7.87 16.38
C PHE A 256 3.23 -6.72 16.27
N GLU A 257 2.91 -5.56 16.86
CA GLU A 257 3.72 -4.36 16.76
C GLU A 257 4.35 -3.98 18.10
N TYR A 258 5.44 -3.23 18.02
CA TYR A 258 6.06 -2.64 19.20
C TYR A 258 5.17 -1.55 19.79
N VAL A 259 5.13 -1.47 21.12
CA VAL A 259 4.28 -0.52 21.85
C VAL A 259 4.70 0.91 21.54
N ARG A 260 3.83 1.66 20.84
CA ARG A 260 4.02 3.08 20.56
C ARG A 260 2.69 3.80 20.39
N PRO A 261 2.60 5.11 20.71
CA PRO A 261 1.40 5.89 20.44
C PRO A 261 1.13 5.98 18.94
N VAL A 262 -0.16 6.01 18.59
CA VAL A 262 -0.63 6.17 17.21
C VAL A 262 -1.69 7.25 17.12
N MET A 263 -1.83 7.87 15.96
CA MET A 263 -2.84 8.89 15.74
C MET A 263 -4.24 8.28 15.62
N PRO A 264 -5.31 9.00 16.00
CA PRO A 264 -6.69 8.49 15.93
C PRO A 264 -7.15 8.07 14.53
N ASN A 265 -6.54 8.62 13.48
CA ASN A 265 -6.84 8.27 12.09
C ASN A 265 -6.08 7.04 11.59
N MET A 266 -5.29 6.36 12.44
CA MET A 266 -4.64 5.10 12.14
C MET A 266 -5.51 3.94 12.64
N VAL A 267 -6.05 3.16 11.70
CA VAL A 267 -7.01 2.09 11.98
C VAL A 267 -6.38 0.74 11.64
N PHE A 268 -6.22 -0.10 12.66
CA PHE A 268 -5.72 -1.46 12.51
C PHE A 268 -6.82 -2.38 12.00
N ILE A 269 -6.59 -2.94 10.82
CA ILE A 269 -7.47 -3.91 10.15
C ILE A 269 -6.74 -5.23 9.95
N GLY A 270 -6.06 -5.70 11.00
CA GLY A 270 -5.50 -7.04 11.05
C GLY A 270 -6.57 -8.12 10.84
N GLY A 271 -6.18 -9.26 10.24
CA GLY A 271 -7.09 -10.40 10.07
C GLY A 271 -8.10 -10.29 8.92
N ILE A 272 -8.13 -9.20 8.16
CA ILE A 272 -9.07 -9.05 7.02
C ILE A 272 -8.91 -10.13 5.93
N ASN A 273 -7.70 -10.68 5.79
CA ASN A 273 -7.40 -11.72 4.80
C ASN A 273 -7.77 -13.14 5.32
N CYS A 274 -8.25 -13.28 6.56
CA CYS A 274 -8.64 -14.57 7.12
C CYS A 274 -9.97 -15.04 6.52
N ALA A 275 -9.91 -15.95 5.55
CA ALA A 275 -11.09 -16.60 5.01
C ALA A 275 -11.66 -17.64 5.99
N GLN A 276 -12.96 -17.92 5.89
CA GLN A 276 -13.55 -19.09 6.55
C GLN A 276 -12.80 -20.36 6.10
N ARG A 277 -12.47 -21.22 7.08
CA ARG A 277 -11.76 -22.48 6.87
C ARG A 277 -12.52 -23.35 5.86
N LYS A 278 -12.02 -23.47 4.64
CA LYS A 278 -12.45 -24.51 3.70
C LYS A 278 -11.81 -25.84 4.13
N PRO A 279 -12.54 -26.97 4.05
CA PRO A 279 -11.93 -28.28 4.27
C PRO A 279 -10.77 -28.47 3.28
N LEU A 280 -9.63 -28.95 3.77
CA LEU A 280 -8.48 -29.28 2.93
C LEU A 280 -8.92 -30.33 1.90
N CYS A 281 -8.71 -30.07 0.61
CA CYS A 281 -8.92 -31.08 -0.42
C CYS A 281 -8.06 -32.31 -0.07
N LYS A 282 -8.64 -33.52 -0.11
CA LYS A 282 -7.87 -34.75 0.02
C LYS A 282 -6.85 -34.78 -1.12
N VAL A 283 -5.59 -34.95 -0.78
CA VAL A 283 -4.48 -35.00 -1.72
C VAL A 283 -4.64 -36.23 -2.62
N THR A 284 -5.22 -36.05 -3.80
CA THR A 284 -5.13 -37.03 -4.89
C THR A 284 -4.16 -36.48 -5.92
N HIS A 285 -2.92 -37.00 -5.90
CA HIS A 285 -1.84 -36.76 -6.86
C HIS A 285 -1.65 -35.31 -7.35
N PHE A 286 -0.85 -34.54 -6.62
CA PHE A 286 -0.18 -33.36 -7.16
C PHE A 286 0.85 -33.79 -8.21
N PRO A 287 0.83 -33.27 -9.46
CA PRO A 287 2.08 -33.08 -10.16
C PRO A 287 2.86 -32.00 -9.39
N MET A 288 4.05 -32.34 -8.90
CA MET A 288 4.96 -31.35 -8.32
C MET A 288 5.33 -30.32 -9.39
N LYS A 289 4.68 -29.16 -9.39
CA LYS A 289 5.36 -27.90 -9.64
C LYS A 289 5.61 -27.28 -8.27
N CYS A 290 6.85 -27.43 -7.79
CA CYS A 290 7.31 -26.78 -6.59
C CYS A 290 7.47 -25.28 -6.88
N ASP A 291 6.53 -24.47 -6.41
CA ASP A 291 6.81 -23.07 -6.11
C ASP A 291 7.28 -22.98 -4.65
N TYR A 292 8.41 -22.31 -4.46
CA TYR A 292 9.32 -22.42 -3.32
C TYR A 292 8.69 -22.24 -1.94
N VAL A 293 9.02 -23.15 -1.01
CA VAL A 293 8.88 -22.99 0.44
C VAL A 293 10.24 -22.57 0.99
N VAL A 294 10.32 -21.41 1.65
CA VAL A 294 11.51 -21.01 2.43
C VAL A 294 11.18 -20.96 3.91
N SER A 295 11.81 -21.84 4.66
CA SER A 295 11.86 -21.87 6.11
C SER A 295 12.90 -20.88 6.63
N GLY A 296 12.52 -20.06 7.61
CA GLY A 296 13.45 -19.34 8.48
C GLY A 296 13.99 -18.02 7.90
N SER A 297 13.66 -16.92 8.57
CA SER A 297 14.34 -15.61 8.50
C SER A 297 14.16 -14.73 7.26
N LEU A 298 13.42 -15.17 6.24
CA LEU A 298 13.01 -14.31 5.13
C LEU A 298 11.52 -14.00 5.27
N VAL A 299 11.17 -12.80 5.75
CA VAL A 299 9.84 -12.24 5.51
C VAL A 299 9.79 -11.90 4.03
N ILE A 300 9.63 -12.94 3.21
CA ILE A 300 9.18 -12.82 1.84
C ILE A 300 7.83 -12.12 1.97
N TRP A 301 7.79 -10.86 1.56
CA TRP A 301 6.55 -10.18 1.23
C TRP A 301 5.72 -11.19 0.46
N ASN A 302 4.59 -11.65 1.02
CA ASN A 302 3.79 -12.75 0.48
C ASN A 302 3.35 -12.43 -0.96
N PHE A 303 4.21 -12.73 -1.93
CA PHE A 303 3.92 -12.79 -3.35
C PHE A 303 3.52 -14.24 -3.62
N PHE A 304 2.29 -14.58 -3.24
CA PHE A 304 1.70 -15.82 -3.70
C PHE A 304 1.40 -15.66 -5.19
N ILE A 305 2.26 -16.22 -6.04
CA ILE A 305 1.84 -16.66 -7.37
C ILE A 305 0.99 -17.91 -7.14
N SER A 306 -0.33 -17.74 -7.04
CA SER A 306 -1.21 -18.87 -7.30
C SER A 306 -1.21 -19.07 -8.81
N GLY A 307 -0.55 -20.14 -9.25
CA GLY A 307 -0.72 -20.65 -10.60
C GLY A 307 -2.21 -20.77 -10.93
N ASN A 308 -2.59 -20.33 -12.13
CA ASN A 308 -3.88 -20.63 -12.72
C ASN A 308 -4.05 -22.16 -12.79
N ASP A 309 -5.19 -22.66 -12.34
CA ASP A 309 -5.81 -23.81 -12.98
C ASP A 309 -7.04 -23.28 -13.74
N LEU A 310 -6.99 -23.47 -15.07
CA LEU A 310 -8.07 -23.61 -16.07
C LEU A 310 -9.21 -22.57 -16.09
#